data_AF-A0A836RH59-F1
#
_entry.id   AF-A0A836RH59-F1
#
_cell.length_a   1.000
_cell.length_b   1.000
_cell.length_c   1.000
_cell.angle_alpha   90.00
_cell.angle_beta   90.00
_cell.angle_gamma   90.00
#
_symmetry.space_group_name_H-M   'P 1'
#
loop_
_entity.id
_entity.type
_entity.pdbx_description
1 polymer ?
#
loop_
_entity_poly.entity_id
_entity_poly.type
_entity_poly.pdbx_seq_one_letter_code
_entity_poly.pdbx_strand_id
1 'polypeptide(L)'
;MKDSNRNCARRLVCRVTVFVGALATATWAASAEAAERQLETLDRGLIARLLPDGHVYLGWRLLESDPPDVTFHVYRRAGESGQPVRITRQPISRTTDFVDRSATQVGPSFWFVRPVVDGKERAPSQTDRVAADEAGRPFVRIRLQDQSTTFQKVGIADLDGDGRYDFVIKQPNANIDPYIKYWKPSPGTYKLEAYTASGRFLWRYDLGWAIERGIWYSPYVVYDFDGDGKAEVAVKTGEGDPRDPDGRVRSGPEYLTILDGVTGRPVTRIDWPSRKPFYDRHGDRAGYNYSSRNQLGVAYLDGRHPHLIVERGTYSLIVVVAYRFDGKQLRQVWRWDNTKLGRRWQGQGAHWMHSADVDGDG
;
A
#
# COMPACT_ATOMS: atom_id res chain seq x y z
N MET A 1 -10.67 -74.10 -72.66
CA MET A 1 -9.83 -75.31 -72.81
C MET A 1 -8.90 -75.36 -71.61
N LYS A 2 -9.11 -76.37 -70.74
CA LYS A 2 -8.19 -76.92 -69.72
C LYS A 2 -7.45 -75.98 -68.75
N ASP A 3 -7.89 -76.05 -67.50
CA ASP A 3 -7.13 -76.39 -66.27
C ASP A 3 -5.59 -76.30 -66.29
N SER A 4 -5.03 -75.68 -65.24
CA SER A 4 -4.28 -76.42 -64.20
C SER A 4 -3.44 -75.51 -63.29
N ASN A 5 -3.89 -75.40 -62.03
CA ASN A 5 -3.16 -75.56 -60.76
C ASN A 5 -1.81 -74.85 -60.48
N ARG A 6 -1.89 -74.08 -59.37
CA ARG A 6 -0.97 -73.97 -58.20
C ARG A 6 0.47 -73.51 -58.41
N ASN A 7 0.78 -72.38 -57.79
CA ASN A 7 1.85 -72.35 -56.79
C ASN A 7 1.61 -71.24 -55.73
N CYS A 8 1.86 -71.63 -54.48
CA CYS A 8 1.66 -70.85 -53.27
C CYS A 8 2.83 -69.87 -53.07
N ALA A 9 2.56 -68.58 -52.92
CA ALA A 9 3.53 -67.61 -52.41
C ALA A 9 2.80 -66.52 -51.63
N ARG A 10 2.94 -66.54 -50.30
CA ARG A 10 2.49 -65.48 -49.39
C ARG A 10 3.21 -64.18 -49.75
N ARG A 11 2.47 -63.11 -50.06
CA ARG A 11 2.99 -61.74 -50.09
C ARG A 11 2.07 -60.78 -49.34
N LEU A 12 2.72 -60.17 -48.35
CA LEU A 12 2.40 -58.98 -47.58
C LEU A 12 1.45 -58.01 -48.29
N VAL A 13 0.30 -57.73 -47.69
CA VAL A 13 -0.55 -56.59 -48.07
C VAL A 13 -0.21 -55.43 -47.14
N CYS A 14 0.50 -54.46 -47.67
CA CYS A 14 0.72 -53.16 -47.03
C CYS A 14 -0.57 -52.34 -47.20
N ARG A 15 -1.41 -52.25 -46.16
CA ARG A 15 -2.55 -51.32 -46.12
C ARG A 15 -2.05 -49.94 -45.72
N VAL A 16 -2.20 -48.98 -46.61
CA VAL A 16 -2.04 -47.55 -46.34
C VAL A 16 -3.27 -47.10 -45.55
N THR A 17 -3.07 -46.69 -44.30
CA THR A 17 -4.11 -46.09 -43.45
C THR A 17 -3.90 -44.58 -43.43
N VAL A 18 -4.89 -43.84 -43.92
CA VAL A 18 -4.95 -42.37 -43.81
C VAL A 18 -5.31 -42.02 -42.38
N PHE A 19 -4.42 -41.35 -41.66
CA PHE A 19 -4.69 -40.79 -40.33
C PHE A 19 -5.37 -39.42 -40.50
N VAL A 20 -6.65 -39.33 -40.15
CA VAL A 20 -7.31 -38.06 -39.86
C VAL A 20 -6.98 -37.71 -38.41
N GLY A 21 -6.04 -36.79 -38.21
CA GLY A 21 -5.67 -36.30 -36.89
C GLY A 21 -6.80 -35.46 -36.29
N ALA A 22 -7.40 -35.95 -35.20
CA ALA A 22 -8.26 -35.15 -34.35
C ALA A 22 -7.39 -34.12 -33.60
N LEU A 23 -7.55 -32.84 -33.91
CA LEU A 23 -7.03 -31.75 -33.08
C LEU A 23 -7.81 -31.76 -31.76
N ALA A 24 -7.16 -32.24 -30.70
CA ALA A 24 -7.62 -31.98 -29.34
C ALA A 24 -7.32 -30.51 -29.02
N THR A 25 -8.34 -29.66 -29.10
CA THR A 25 -8.29 -28.31 -28.56
C THR A 25 -8.25 -28.42 -27.04
N ALA A 26 -7.05 -28.29 -26.46
CA ALA A 26 -6.89 -28.10 -25.03
C ALA A 26 -7.46 -26.71 -24.67
N THR A 27 -8.74 -26.66 -24.31
CA THR A 27 -9.30 -25.51 -23.61
C THR A 27 -8.64 -25.46 -22.24
N TRP A 28 -7.68 -24.55 -22.09
CA TRP A 28 -7.27 -24.08 -20.77
C TRP A 28 -8.48 -23.36 -20.16
N ALA A 29 -9.30 -24.10 -19.42
CA ALA A 29 -10.12 -23.48 -18.40
C ALA A 29 -9.13 -23.01 -17.33
N ALA A 30 -8.76 -21.73 -17.38
CA ALA A 30 -8.24 -21.08 -16.20
C ALA A 30 -9.32 -21.23 -15.14
N SER A 31 -9.07 -22.09 -14.15
CA SER A 31 -9.85 -22.09 -12.92
C SER A 31 -9.59 -20.75 -12.27
N ALA A 32 -10.44 -19.77 -12.57
CA ALA A 32 -10.61 -18.57 -11.77
C ALA A 32 -11.31 -18.97 -10.46
N GLU A 33 -10.65 -19.80 -9.65
CA GLU A 33 -10.79 -19.61 -8.21
C GLU A 33 -10.15 -18.25 -7.97
N ALA A 34 -11.02 -17.25 -7.75
CA ALA A 34 -10.62 -15.92 -7.32
C ALA A 34 -9.63 -16.12 -6.17
N ALA A 35 -8.36 -15.92 -6.47
CA ALA A 35 -7.34 -16.17 -5.51
C ALA A 35 -7.36 -15.02 -4.54
N GLU A 36 -7.58 -15.33 -3.26
CA GLU A 36 -7.84 -14.32 -2.26
C GLU A 36 -6.68 -13.33 -2.21
N ARG A 37 -7.02 -12.06 -2.44
CA ARG A 37 -6.08 -10.94 -2.39
C ARG A 37 -5.61 -10.79 -0.96
N GLN A 38 -4.30 -10.60 -0.75
CA GLN A 38 -3.79 -10.20 0.55
C GLN A 38 -4.37 -8.84 0.93
N LEU A 39 -4.98 -8.74 2.11
CA LEU A 39 -5.63 -7.55 2.62
C LEU A 39 -5.25 -7.36 4.09
N GLU A 40 -5.28 -6.11 4.57
CA GLU A 40 -5.06 -5.79 5.97
C GLU A 40 -6.19 -6.37 6.84
N THR A 41 -5.83 -6.96 7.99
CA THR A 41 -6.81 -7.44 8.96
C THR A 41 -7.20 -6.29 9.89
N LEU A 42 -8.26 -5.57 9.50
CA LEU A 42 -8.71 -4.40 10.25
C LEU A 42 -9.67 -4.74 11.39
N ASP A 43 -9.53 -4.00 12.49
CA ASP A 43 -10.50 -4.00 13.57
C ASP A 43 -11.79 -3.23 13.20
N ARG A 44 -12.76 -3.17 14.10
CA ARG A 44 -14.02 -2.46 13.81
C ARG A 44 -13.87 -0.95 13.69
N GLY A 45 -12.73 -0.37 14.05
CA GLY A 45 -12.48 1.06 13.94
C GLY A 45 -13.54 1.89 14.66
N LEU A 46 -14.09 1.36 15.76
CA LEU A 46 -15.16 2.04 16.47
C LEU A 46 -14.67 3.38 16.99
N ILE A 47 -15.41 4.44 16.69
CA ILE A 47 -15.22 5.76 17.28
C ILE A 47 -16.44 6.17 18.09
N ALA A 48 -16.21 6.86 19.20
CA ALA A 48 -17.23 7.53 20.01
C ALA A 48 -16.90 9.03 20.15
N ARG A 49 -17.79 9.92 19.71
CA ARG A 49 -17.57 11.37 19.71
C ARG A 49 -18.74 12.10 20.32
N LEU A 50 -18.43 13.04 21.22
CA LEU A 50 -19.43 13.90 21.81
C LEU A 50 -19.90 14.96 20.80
N LEU A 51 -21.21 15.04 20.62
CA LEU A 51 -21.87 16.05 19.79
C LEU A 51 -22.15 17.33 20.60
N PRO A 52 -22.33 18.48 19.93
CA PRO A 52 -22.62 19.76 20.59
C PRO A 52 -23.91 19.77 21.44
N ASP A 53 -24.87 18.89 21.15
CA ASP A 53 -26.13 18.74 21.88
C ASP A 53 -26.03 17.81 23.11
N GLY A 54 -24.83 17.30 23.39
CA GLY A 54 -24.54 16.42 24.52
C GLY A 54 -24.72 14.92 24.22
N HIS A 55 -25.21 14.55 23.04
CA HIS A 55 -25.32 13.15 22.61
C HIS A 55 -23.98 12.59 22.13
N VAL A 56 -23.88 11.26 22.02
CA VAL A 56 -22.65 10.60 21.55
C VAL A 56 -22.88 9.95 20.19
N TYR A 57 -22.15 10.41 19.18
CA TYR A 57 -22.07 9.76 17.88
C TYR A 57 -21.10 8.58 17.94
N LEU A 58 -21.50 7.47 17.33
CA LEU A 58 -20.71 6.26 17.15
C LEU A 58 -20.61 5.94 15.66
N GLY A 59 -19.44 5.50 15.21
CA GLY A 59 -19.23 5.00 13.85
C GLY A 59 -18.23 3.85 13.85
N TRP A 60 -18.45 2.85 13.00
CA TRP A 60 -17.58 1.67 12.87
C TRP A 60 -17.50 1.18 11.42
N ARG A 61 -16.55 0.29 11.15
CA ARG A 61 -16.33 -0.32 9.84
C ARG A 61 -17.30 -1.48 9.59
N LEU A 62 -17.91 -1.47 8.41
CA LEU A 62 -18.34 -2.70 7.74
C LEU A 62 -17.07 -3.31 7.13
N LEU A 63 -16.72 -4.52 7.53
CA LEU A 63 -15.50 -5.19 7.08
C LEU A 63 -15.79 -6.01 5.83
N GLU A 64 -14.80 -6.20 4.97
CA GLU A 64 -14.92 -7.07 3.81
C GLU A 64 -15.25 -8.52 4.18
N SER A 65 -14.76 -8.98 5.33
CA SER A 65 -15.05 -10.30 5.89
C SER A 65 -16.48 -10.43 6.45
N ASP A 66 -17.27 -9.36 6.47
CA ASP A 66 -18.65 -9.44 6.94
C ASP A 66 -19.56 -10.09 5.89
N PRO A 67 -20.49 -10.97 6.32
CA PRO A 67 -21.53 -11.42 5.41
C PRO A 67 -22.44 -10.24 5.02
N PRO A 68 -23.04 -10.25 3.81
CA PRO A 68 -23.85 -9.13 3.31
C PRO A 68 -25.05 -8.75 4.18
N ASP A 69 -25.55 -9.68 5.01
CA ASP A 69 -26.69 -9.50 5.90
C ASP A 69 -26.29 -9.25 7.37
N VAL A 70 -25.02 -8.97 7.65
CA VAL A 70 -24.55 -8.63 9.00
C VAL A 70 -25.34 -7.44 9.55
N THR A 71 -25.67 -7.51 10.84
CA THR A 71 -26.27 -6.40 11.58
C THR A 71 -25.53 -6.16 12.89
N PHE A 72 -25.79 -5.05 13.57
CA PHE A 72 -25.00 -4.67 14.75
C PHE A 72 -25.86 -4.27 15.94
N HIS A 73 -25.52 -4.80 17.11
CA HIS A 73 -26.00 -4.25 18.37
C HIS A 73 -24.95 -3.34 18.99
N VAL A 74 -25.41 -2.22 19.56
CA VAL A 74 -24.56 -1.26 20.26
C VAL A 74 -24.71 -1.46 21.76
N TYR A 75 -23.59 -1.45 22.45
CA TYR A 75 -23.50 -1.59 23.89
C TYR A 75 -22.80 -0.37 24.50
N ARG A 76 -23.28 0.04 25.68
CA ARG A 76 -22.63 1.05 26.53
C ARG A 76 -22.29 0.44 27.86
N ARG A 77 -21.13 0.78 28.41
CA ARG A 77 -20.68 0.43 29.75
C ARG A 77 -20.30 1.70 30.52
N ALA A 78 -20.77 1.82 31.76
CA ALA A 78 -20.38 2.90 32.68
C ALA A 78 -19.11 2.51 33.44
N GLY A 79 -18.04 3.29 33.31
CA GLY A 79 -16.73 2.95 33.88
C GLY A 79 -16.10 1.70 33.25
N GLU A 80 -14.88 1.36 33.69
CA GLU A 80 -14.16 0.18 33.18
C GLU A 80 -14.79 -1.13 33.67
N SER A 81 -15.33 -1.13 34.90
CA SER A 81 -15.88 -2.33 35.56
C SER A 81 -17.41 -2.43 35.52
N GLY A 82 -18.11 -1.50 34.85
CA GLY A 82 -19.56 -1.55 34.76
C GLY A 82 -20.07 -2.75 33.97
N GLN A 83 -21.34 -3.10 34.17
CA GLN A 83 -22.00 -4.09 33.31
C GLN A 83 -22.37 -3.46 31.97
N PRO A 84 -22.02 -4.07 30.83
CA PRO A 84 -22.47 -3.59 29.54
C PRO A 84 -23.99 -3.68 29.39
N VAL A 85 -24.59 -2.61 28.88
CA VAL A 85 -26.02 -2.52 28.57
C VAL A 85 -26.19 -2.34 27.08
N ARG A 86 -27.00 -3.20 26.46
CA ARG A 86 -27.40 -3.04 25.06
C ARG A 86 -28.31 -1.81 24.93
N ILE A 87 -27.94 -0.84 24.08
CA ILE A 87 -28.69 0.40 23.90
C ILE A 87 -29.56 0.41 22.63
N THR A 88 -29.32 -0.53 21.71
CA THR A 88 -30.19 -0.78 20.54
C THR A 88 -31.31 -1.76 20.88
N ARG A 89 -32.55 -1.48 20.43
CA ARG A 89 -33.70 -2.40 20.56
C ARG A 89 -33.68 -3.51 19.51
N GLN A 90 -33.42 -3.15 18.25
CA GLN A 90 -33.20 -4.06 17.13
C GLN A 90 -31.78 -3.88 16.60
N PRO A 91 -31.16 -4.91 16.00
CA PRO A 91 -29.88 -4.77 15.33
C PRO A 91 -29.95 -3.71 14.23
N ILE A 92 -28.90 -2.90 14.11
CA ILE A 92 -28.73 -1.89 13.06
C ILE A 92 -28.29 -2.62 11.78
N SER A 93 -29.04 -2.46 10.69
CA SER A 93 -28.84 -3.20 9.43
C SER A 93 -28.62 -2.34 8.18
N ARG A 94 -28.80 -1.01 8.29
CA ARG A 94 -28.75 -0.10 7.13
C ARG A 94 -27.53 0.82 7.13
N THR A 95 -26.90 1.01 8.29
CA THR A 95 -25.76 1.90 8.49
C THR A 95 -24.80 1.27 9.48
N THR A 96 -23.58 1.82 9.56
CA THR A 96 -22.58 1.46 10.57
C THR A 96 -22.30 2.64 11.50
N ASP A 97 -23.37 3.34 11.89
CA ASP A 97 -23.33 4.45 12.82
C ASP A 97 -24.54 4.44 13.77
N PHE A 98 -24.42 5.16 14.88
CA PHE A 98 -25.49 5.30 15.88
C PHE A 98 -25.31 6.55 16.72
N VAL A 99 -26.40 7.19 17.13
CA VAL A 99 -26.36 8.29 18.10
C VAL A 99 -26.97 7.84 19.42
N ASP A 100 -26.14 7.71 20.45
CA ASP A 100 -26.59 7.45 21.82
C ASP A 100 -27.13 8.75 22.44
N ARG A 101 -28.45 8.91 22.33
CA ARG A 101 -29.18 10.03 22.94
C ARG A 101 -29.43 9.86 24.44
N SER A 102 -29.19 8.67 24.97
CA SER A 102 -29.44 8.33 26.38
C SER A 102 -28.21 8.48 27.26
N ALA A 103 -27.06 8.84 26.66
CA ALA A 103 -25.82 9.05 27.38
C ALA A 103 -25.93 10.31 28.24
N THR A 104 -26.13 10.14 29.54
CA THR A 104 -25.93 11.20 30.53
C THR A 104 -24.45 11.23 30.91
N GLN A 105 -23.77 12.39 30.77
CA GLN A 105 -22.32 12.54 31.01
C GLN A 105 -21.91 12.43 32.49
N VAL A 106 -22.31 11.37 33.18
CA VAL A 106 -21.97 11.12 34.59
C VAL A 106 -20.81 10.12 34.61
N GLY A 107 -19.60 10.60 34.34
CA GLY A 107 -18.36 9.81 34.37
C GLY A 107 -17.97 9.14 33.04
N PRO A 108 -16.82 8.43 32.99
CA PRO A 108 -16.32 7.81 31.77
C PRO A 108 -17.27 6.70 31.32
N SER A 109 -17.78 6.82 30.10
CA SER A 109 -18.57 5.80 29.42
C SER A 109 -17.78 5.21 28.27
N PHE A 110 -18.01 3.92 28.02
CA PHE A 110 -17.34 3.15 26.97
C PHE A 110 -18.41 2.54 26.07
N TRP A 111 -18.14 2.54 24.77
CA TRP A 111 -19.03 1.94 23.77
C TRP A 111 -18.30 0.83 23.02
N PHE A 112 -19.05 -0.19 22.64
CA PHE A 112 -18.61 -1.23 21.71
C PHE A 112 -19.80 -1.75 20.89
N VAL A 113 -19.51 -2.42 19.78
CA VAL A 113 -20.53 -3.08 18.96
C VAL A 113 -20.36 -4.59 18.98
N ARG A 114 -21.46 -5.31 18.76
CA ARG A 114 -21.46 -6.75 18.49
C ARG A 114 -22.08 -6.99 17.12
N PRO A 115 -21.36 -7.63 16.18
CA PRO A 115 -21.99 -8.11 14.96
C PRO A 115 -22.99 -9.20 15.30
N VAL A 116 -24.06 -9.28 14.53
CA VAL A 116 -25.08 -10.31 14.58
C VAL A 116 -25.11 -10.97 13.21
N VAL A 117 -24.82 -12.26 13.19
CA VAL A 117 -24.77 -13.09 11.97
C VAL A 117 -25.62 -14.33 12.24
N ASP A 118 -26.51 -14.68 11.32
CA ASP A 118 -27.49 -15.76 11.48
C ASP A 118 -28.32 -15.63 12.77
N GLY A 119 -28.69 -14.41 13.13
CA GLY A 119 -29.44 -14.09 14.35
C GLY A 119 -28.67 -14.27 15.66
N LYS A 120 -27.35 -14.51 15.62
CA LYS A 120 -26.50 -14.71 16.80
C LYS A 120 -25.46 -13.60 16.94
N GLU A 121 -25.35 -13.02 18.13
CA GLU A 121 -24.27 -12.09 18.46
C GLU A 121 -22.92 -12.81 18.38
N ARG A 122 -21.93 -12.12 17.80
CA ARG A 122 -20.52 -12.51 17.72
C ARG A 122 -19.70 -11.77 18.77
N ALA A 123 -18.39 -12.02 18.76
CA ALA A 123 -17.45 -11.33 19.65
C ALA A 123 -17.60 -9.80 19.56
N PRO A 124 -17.48 -9.09 20.69
CA PRO A 124 -17.53 -7.63 20.69
C PRO A 124 -16.34 -7.02 19.95
N SER A 125 -16.54 -5.82 19.42
CA SER A 125 -15.46 -4.95 19.01
C SER A 125 -14.60 -4.52 20.20
N GLN A 126 -13.49 -3.88 19.87
CA GLN A 126 -12.75 -2.97 20.72
C GLN A 126 -13.68 -1.89 21.26
N THR A 127 -13.33 -1.34 22.43
CA THR A 127 -14.09 -0.27 23.07
C THR A 127 -13.50 1.09 22.71
N ASP A 128 -14.35 2.08 22.43
CA ASP A 128 -13.95 3.49 22.43
C ASP A 128 -14.66 4.26 23.55
N ARG A 129 -14.13 5.43 23.91
CA ARG A 129 -14.68 6.32 24.93
C ARG A 129 -14.63 7.78 24.49
N VAL A 130 -15.48 8.60 25.09
CA VAL A 130 -15.33 10.05 25.03
C VAL A 130 -14.43 10.48 26.18
N ALA A 131 -13.21 10.92 25.88
CA ALA A 131 -12.32 11.52 26.88
C ALA A 131 -12.78 12.95 27.23
N ALA A 132 -12.64 13.35 28.50
CA ALA A 132 -13.12 14.64 28.98
C ALA A 132 -12.39 15.84 28.32
N ASP A 133 -11.12 15.69 27.95
CA ASP A 133 -10.31 16.71 27.27
C ASP A 133 -10.52 16.76 25.74
N GLU A 134 -11.17 15.73 25.19
CA GLU A 134 -11.57 15.60 23.79
C GLU A 134 -13.05 15.96 23.54
N ALA A 135 -13.82 16.21 24.61
CA ALA A 135 -15.24 16.54 24.58
C ALA A 135 -15.53 17.67 23.58
N GLY A 136 -16.38 17.38 22.59
CA GLY A 136 -16.87 18.33 21.59
C GLY A 136 -15.91 18.64 20.44
N ARG A 137 -14.75 17.99 20.35
CA ARG A 137 -13.83 18.18 19.21
C ARG A 137 -14.24 17.26 18.04
N PRO A 138 -14.33 17.80 16.81
CA PRO A 138 -14.64 16.99 15.62
C PRO A 138 -13.39 16.28 15.05
N PHE A 139 -12.30 16.15 15.82
CA PHE A 139 -11.03 15.60 15.36
C PHE A 139 -10.26 14.90 16.50
N VAL A 140 -9.40 13.95 16.11
CA VAL A 140 -8.37 13.36 16.98
C VAL A 140 -7.08 14.16 16.84
N ARG A 141 -6.35 14.34 17.92
CA ARG A 141 -5.09 15.09 17.93
C ARG A 141 -3.92 14.17 18.23
N ILE A 142 -3.00 14.05 17.27
CA ILE A 142 -1.71 13.40 17.46
C ILE A 142 -0.65 14.49 17.64
N ARG A 143 0.15 14.38 18.70
CA ARG A 143 1.20 15.36 18.99
C ARG A 143 2.49 14.97 18.28
N LEU A 144 2.96 15.83 17.39
CA LEU A 144 4.24 15.64 16.71
C LEU A 144 5.41 15.87 17.68
N GLN A 145 6.54 15.23 17.39
CA GLN A 145 7.75 15.39 18.20
C GLN A 145 8.31 16.80 18.08
N ASP A 146 8.44 17.28 16.83
CA ASP A 146 8.76 18.68 16.56
C ASP A 146 7.47 19.46 16.27
N GLN A 147 7.08 20.31 17.21
CA GLN A 147 5.87 21.15 17.10
C GLN A 147 6.14 22.49 16.39
N SER A 148 7.40 22.78 16.05
CA SER A 148 7.77 24.00 15.32
C SER A 148 7.64 23.82 13.80
N THR A 149 7.41 22.58 13.33
CA THR A 149 7.31 22.25 11.93
C THR A 149 6.00 21.54 11.58
N THR A 150 5.69 21.52 10.28
CA THR A 150 4.57 20.76 9.71
C THR A 150 5.11 19.65 8.83
N PHE A 151 4.28 18.71 8.38
CA PHE A 151 4.68 17.61 7.50
C PHE A 151 4.07 17.74 6.10
N GLN A 152 4.73 17.13 5.11
CA GLN A 152 4.33 17.18 3.70
C GLN A 152 3.33 16.10 3.33
N LYS A 153 3.52 14.88 3.87
CA LYS A 153 2.77 13.67 3.50
C LYS A 153 2.59 12.77 4.72
N VAL A 154 1.57 11.93 4.66
CA VAL A 154 1.32 10.85 5.61
C VAL A 154 1.09 9.56 4.82
N GLY A 155 1.76 8.49 5.25
CA GLY A 155 1.42 7.11 4.89
C GLY A 155 0.56 6.53 6.02
N ILE A 156 -0.41 5.71 5.64
CA ILE A 156 -1.43 5.17 6.55
C ILE A 156 -1.47 3.66 6.29
N ALA A 157 -1.17 2.88 7.32
CA ALA A 157 -1.22 1.41 7.31
C ALA A 157 -1.15 0.92 8.77
N ASP A 158 -1.47 -0.34 9.02
CA ASP A 158 -1.28 -0.97 10.32
C ASP A 158 0.19 -1.38 10.51
N LEU A 159 0.96 -0.70 11.37
CA LEU A 159 2.40 -0.98 11.51
C LEU A 159 2.67 -2.07 12.54
N ASP A 160 1.80 -2.28 13.53
CA ASP A 160 2.04 -3.21 14.64
C ASP A 160 1.11 -4.44 14.67
N GLY A 161 0.13 -4.49 13.75
CA GLY A 161 -0.77 -5.61 13.52
C GLY A 161 -1.96 -5.62 14.50
N ASP A 162 -2.31 -4.48 15.09
CA ASP A 162 -3.42 -4.38 16.05
C ASP A 162 -4.80 -4.14 15.38
N GLY A 163 -4.83 -4.03 14.06
CA GLY A 163 -6.01 -3.80 13.22
C GLY A 163 -6.39 -2.33 13.09
N ARG A 164 -5.55 -1.41 13.57
CA ARG A 164 -5.76 0.04 13.49
C ARG A 164 -4.68 0.69 12.65
N TYR A 165 -5.07 1.75 11.95
CA TYR A 165 -4.11 2.49 11.17
C TYR A 165 -3.21 3.36 12.03
N ASP A 166 -1.92 3.20 11.79
CA ASP A 166 -0.85 4.05 12.23
C ASP A 166 -0.43 5.03 11.13
N PHE A 167 0.49 5.93 11.46
CA PHE A 167 0.83 7.06 10.59
C PHE A 167 2.34 7.22 10.44
N VAL A 168 2.82 7.21 9.19
CA VAL A 168 4.21 7.56 8.86
C VAL A 168 4.24 8.90 8.13
N ILE A 169 4.67 9.95 8.81
CA ILE A 169 4.73 11.30 8.24
C ILE A 169 6.10 11.59 7.64
N LYS A 170 6.14 12.41 6.58
CA LYS A 170 7.39 12.99 6.06
C LYS A 170 7.46 14.48 6.35
N GLN A 171 8.45 14.88 7.14
CA GLN A 171 8.64 16.27 7.57
C GLN A 171 10.03 16.80 7.20
N PRO A 172 10.21 18.13 7.09
CA PRO A 172 9.18 19.17 7.21
C PRO A 172 8.31 19.32 5.96
N ASN A 173 7.26 20.13 6.02
CA ASN A 173 6.49 20.53 4.83
C ASN A 173 7.31 21.52 3.99
N ALA A 174 8.03 20.99 3.02
CA ALA A 174 8.78 21.77 2.06
C ALA A 174 8.76 21.06 0.71
N ASN A 175 9.06 21.75 -0.37
CA ASN A 175 9.19 21.15 -1.68
C ASN A 175 10.20 21.93 -2.53
N ILE A 176 11.31 21.29 -2.89
CA ILE A 176 12.27 21.79 -3.88
C ILE A 176 12.00 21.06 -5.20
N ASP A 177 11.84 21.81 -6.30
CA ASP A 177 11.69 21.20 -7.63
C ASP A 177 13.05 21.09 -8.33
N PRO A 178 13.35 19.99 -9.05
CA PRO A 178 14.62 19.83 -9.76
C PRO A 178 14.72 20.70 -11.03
N TYR A 179 13.63 21.33 -11.47
CA TYR A 179 13.67 22.25 -12.60
C TYR A 179 14.46 23.51 -12.27
N ILE A 180 15.41 23.86 -13.14
CA ILE A 180 16.43 24.89 -12.90
C ILE A 180 15.88 26.24 -12.43
N LYS A 181 14.67 26.63 -12.87
CA LYS A 181 14.05 27.91 -12.48
C LYS A 181 13.57 27.95 -11.03
N TYR A 182 13.26 26.81 -10.44
CA TYR A 182 12.71 26.70 -9.09
C TYR A 182 13.68 26.06 -8.09
N TRP A 183 14.80 25.55 -8.60
CA TRP A 183 15.76 24.82 -7.81
C TRP A 183 16.50 25.74 -6.82
N LYS A 184 16.71 25.22 -5.61
CA LYS A 184 17.55 25.80 -4.55
C LYS A 184 18.16 24.69 -3.70
N PRO A 185 19.31 24.91 -3.04
CA PRO A 185 19.90 23.90 -2.17
C PRO A 185 18.98 23.57 -1.00
N SER A 186 19.03 22.31 -0.57
CA SER A 186 18.26 21.86 0.60
C SER A 186 18.80 22.52 1.87
N PRO A 187 17.96 23.22 2.67
CA PRO A 187 18.41 23.86 3.92
C PRO A 187 18.56 22.87 5.08
N GLY A 188 18.13 21.62 4.88
CA GLY A 188 18.16 20.52 5.86
C GLY A 188 17.79 19.21 5.17
N THR A 189 17.63 18.15 5.94
CA THR A 189 17.19 16.83 5.43
C THR A 189 15.71 16.59 5.74
N TYR A 190 15.05 15.72 4.96
CA TYR A 190 13.75 15.17 5.33
C TYR A 190 13.89 14.09 6.40
N LYS A 191 12.85 13.93 7.22
CA LYS A 191 12.71 12.86 8.19
C LYS A 191 11.38 12.15 7.97
N LEU A 192 11.39 10.84 8.11
CA LEU A 192 10.18 10.06 8.34
C LEU A 192 9.99 9.89 9.84
N GLU A 193 8.75 9.97 10.32
CA GLU A 193 8.38 9.62 11.70
C GLU A 193 7.14 8.74 11.71
N ALA A 194 7.12 7.74 12.58
CA ALA A 194 5.96 6.89 12.78
C ALA A 194 5.27 7.14 14.12
N TYR A 195 3.95 7.10 14.10
CA TYR A 195 3.08 7.26 15.25
C TYR A 195 1.98 6.21 15.21
N THR A 196 1.67 5.62 16.36
CA THR A 196 0.52 4.72 16.48
C THR A 196 -0.80 5.46 16.26
N ALA A 197 -1.91 4.73 16.09
CA ALA A 197 -3.27 5.25 16.08
C ALA A 197 -3.61 6.16 17.29
N SER A 198 -3.00 5.89 18.45
CA SER A 198 -3.16 6.68 19.69
C SER A 198 -2.28 7.93 19.76
N GLY A 199 -1.39 8.12 18.79
CA GLY A 199 -0.42 9.22 18.75
C GLY A 199 0.86 8.96 19.53
N ARG A 200 1.09 7.75 20.05
CA ARG A 200 2.40 7.35 20.59
C ARG A 200 3.44 7.37 19.47
N PHE A 201 4.52 8.12 19.66
CA PHE A 201 5.68 8.12 18.76
C PHE A 201 6.42 6.78 18.82
N LEU A 202 6.79 6.26 17.65
CA LEU A 202 7.53 5.01 17.51
C LEU A 202 9.00 5.28 17.18
N TRP A 203 9.26 5.96 16.06
CA TRP A 203 10.63 6.20 15.57
C TRP A 203 10.72 7.39 14.64
N ARG A 204 11.96 7.82 14.39
CA ARG A 204 12.35 8.82 13.39
C ARG A 204 13.49 8.27 12.54
N TYR A 205 13.37 8.38 11.22
CA TYR A 205 14.40 8.03 10.25
C TYR A 205 14.81 9.28 9.45
N ASP A 206 16.09 9.66 9.51
CA ASP A 206 16.64 10.79 8.75
C ASP A 206 17.09 10.32 7.35
N LEU A 207 16.56 10.93 6.29
CA LEU A 207 16.92 10.56 4.91
C LEU A 207 18.34 11.02 4.52
N GLY A 208 19.00 11.83 5.35
CA GLY A 208 20.35 12.31 5.10
C GLY A 208 20.45 13.28 3.93
N TRP A 209 21.68 13.61 3.55
CA TRP A 209 21.97 14.60 2.52
C TRP A 209 21.96 14.04 1.09
N ALA A 210 21.94 12.72 0.95
CA ALA A 210 21.82 12.05 -0.34
C ALA A 210 20.42 12.19 -0.98
N ILE A 211 19.42 12.68 -0.24
CA ILE A 211 18.06 12.89 -0.71
C ILE A 211 17.65 14.35 -0.49
N GLU A 212 17.47 15.10 -1.57
CA GLU A 212 17.03 16.50 -1.48
C GLU A 212 15.58 16.64 -0.96
N ARG A 213 15.31 17.79 -0.33
CA ARG A 213 14.00 18.13 0.25
C ARG A 213 12.95 18.53 -0.80
N GLY A 214 12.63 17.61 -1.71
CA GLY A 214 11.54 17.76 -2.67
C GLY A 214 10.78 16.47 -2.93
N ILE A 215 9.52 16.62 -3.36
CA ILE A 215 8.59 15.51 -3.60
C ILE A 215 9.11 14.53 -4.66
N TRP A 216 9.86 15.03 -5.65
CA TRP A 216 10.42 14.27 -6.76
C TRP A 216 11.61 13.40 -6.36
N TYR A 217 12.32 13.76 -5.29
CA TYR A 217 13.52 13.07 -4.84
C TYR A 217 13.23 11.96 -3.83
N SER A 218 12.13 12.08 -3.09
CA SER A 218 11.90 11.37 -1.83
C SER A 218 10.54 10.65 -1.79
N PRO A 219 10.26 9.73 -2.74
CA PRO A 219 9.07 8.90 -2.63
C PRO A 219 9.22 7.92 -1.46
N TYR A 220 8.09 7.67 -0.79
CA TYR A 220 7.92 6.57 0.15
C TYR A 220 6.48 6.07 0.05
N VAL A 221 6.26 4.80 0.36
CA VAL A 221 4.94 4.17 0.52
C VAL A 221 4.99 3.29 1.77
N VAL A 222 3.83 3.08 2.38
CA VAL A 222 3.66 2.25 3.58
C VAL A 222 2.65 1.16 3.23
N TYR A 223 3.01 -0.10 3.42
CA TYR A 223 2.19 -1.25 3.05
C TYR A 223 2.73 -2.52 3.70
N ASP A 224 1.86 -3.48 4.00
CA ASP A 224 2.26 -4.85 4.35
C ASP A 224 2.73 -5.56 3.07
N PHE A 225 4.04 -5.60 2.83
CA PHE A 225 4.56 -6.10 1.55
C PHE A 225 4.78 -7.62 1.54
N ASP A 226 4.92 -8.25 2.70
CA ASP A 226 5.21 -9.69 2.81
C ASP A 226 4.03 -10.54 3.30
N GLY A 227 2.97 -9.91 3.81
CA GLY A 227 1.75 -10.54 4.26
C GLY A 227 1.78 -11.04 5.69
N ASP A 228 2.68 -10.53 6.54
CA ASP A 228 2.74 -10.91 7.95
C ASP A 228 1.68 -10.21 8.83
N GLY A 229 0.89 -9.31 8.23
CA GLY A 229 -0.14 -8.53 8.90
C GLY A 229 0.36 -7.21 9.50
N LYS A 230 1.60 -6.82 9.23
CA LYS A 230 2.20 -5.55 9.63
C LYS A 230 2.79 -4.85 8.42
N ALA A 231 2.68 -3.54 8.40
CA ALA A 231 3.14 -2.76 7.28
C ALA A 231 4.60 -2.32 7.42
N GLU A 232 5.37 -2.41 6.34
CA GLU A 232 6.70 -1.82 6.21
C GLU A 232 6.63 -0.44 5.57
N VAL A 233 7.77 0.27 5.60
CA VAL A 233 7.97 1.51 4.84
C VAL A 233 9.00 1.28 3.74
N ALA A 234 8.57 1.34 2.48
CA ALA A 234 9.47 1.36 1.33
C ALA A 234 9.83 2.81 0.96
N VAL A 235 11.12 3.14 0.95
CA VAL A 235 11.60 4.51 0.76
C VAL A 235 12.87 4.57 -0.09
N LYS A 236 13.01 5.63 -0.89
CA LYS A 236 14.28 5.96 -1.55
C LYS A 236 15.29 6.55 -0.57
N THR A 237 16.47 5.97 -0.49
CA THR A 237 17.56 6.41 0.39
C THR A 237 18.88 6.56 -0.38
N GLY A 238 19.93 7.04 0.29
CA GLY A 238 21.30 7.10 -0.21
C GLY A 238 22.29 7.15 0.94
N GLU A 239 23.57 7.33 0.65
CA GLU A 239 24.64 7.32 1.67
C GLU A 239 25.45 8.62 1.72
N GLY A 240 25.82 8.99 2.94
CA GLY A 240 26.71 10.11 3.22
C GLY A 240 26.14 11.47 2.79
N ASP A 241 27.05 12.35 2.37
CA ASP A 241 26.75 13.66 1.82
C ASP A 241 27.37 13.80 0.41
N PRO A 242 26.67 13.31 -0.63
CA PRO A 242 27.19 13.31 -2.00
C PRO A 242 26.85 14.60 -2.76
N ARG A 243 26.55 15.70 -2.07
CA ARG A 243 26.18 16.96 -2.70
C ARG A 243 27.39 17.60 -3.38
N ASP A 244 27.18 18.06 -4.61
CA ASP A 244 28.11 18.90 -5.35
C ASP A 244 28.24 20.29 -4.67
N PRO A 245 29.25 21.12 -5.03
CA PRO A 245 29.40 22.47 -4.49
C PRO A 245 28.17 23.37 -4.69
N ASP A 246 27.36 23.10 -5.71
CA ASP A 246 26.12 23.84 -5.95
C ASP A 246 24.94 23.33 -5.10
N GLY A 247 25.10 22.23 -4.34
CA GLY A 247 24.14 21.65 -3.41
C GLY A 247 23.25 20.54 -3.99
N ARG A 248 23.42 20.18 -5.27
CA ARG A 248 22.68 19.08 -5.90
C ARG A 248 23.35 17.75 -5.65
N VAL A 249 22.57 16.68 -5.58
CA VAL A 249 23.07 15.30 -5.57
C VAL A 249 23.04 14.76 -6.99
N ARG A 250 24.19 14.74 -7.68
CA ARG A 250 24.32 14.16 -9.03
C ARG A 250 25.02 12.79 -9.06
N SER A 251 25.68 12.42 -7.97
CA SER A 251 26.42 11.17 -7.81
C SER A 251 26.09 10.50 -6.48
N GLY A 252 26.84 9.44 -6.14
CA GLY A 252 26.63 8.65 -4.94
C GLY A 252 25.63 7.50 -5.14
N PRO A 253 25.65 6.51 -4.25
CA PRO A 253 24.74 5.38 -4.31
C PRO A 253 23.33 5.80 -3.89
N GLU A 254 22.34 5.17 -4.52
CA GLU A 254 20.91 5.37 -4.24
C GLU A 254 20.27 4.00 -4.08
N TYR A 255 19.42 3.87 -3.07
CA TYR A 255 18.78 2.60 -2.75
C TYR A 255 17.28 2.73 -2.70
N LEU A 256 16.60 1.63 -3.01
CA LEU A 256 15.32 1.33 -2.39
C LEU A 256 15.60 0.63 -1.07
N THR A 257 15.07 1.14 0.04
CA THR A 257 15.20 0.56 1.38
C THR A 257 13.82 0.22 1.92
N ILE A 258 13.71 -0.97 2.53
CA ILE A 258 12.56 -1.37 3.33
C ILE A 258 12.92 -1.13 4.80
N LEU A 259 12.11 -0.33 5.49
CA LEU A 259 12.20 -0.13 6.93
C LEU A 259 11.10 -0.96 7.61
N ASP A 260 11.44 -1.58 8.73
CA ASP A 260 10.49 -2.22 9.63
C ASP A 260 9.49 -1.18 10.16
N GLY A 261 8.19 -1.48 10.10
CA GLY A 261 7.12 -0.55 10.42
C GLY A 261 7.13 -0.05 11.87
N VAL A 262 7.45 -0.92 12.83
CA VAL A 262 7.39 -0.61 14.27
C VAL A 262 8.67 0.07 14.75
N THR A 263 9.82 -0.24 14.16
CA THR A 263 11.13 0.20 14.66
C THR A 263 11.84 1.21 13.76
N GLY A 264 11.43 1.32 12.49
CA GLY A 264 12.06 2.20 11.50
C GLY A 264 13.45 1.77 11.08
N ARG A 265 13.88 0.55 11.45
CA ARG A 265 15.21 0.02 11.12
C ARG A 265 15.22 -0.54 9.70
N PRO A 266 16.30 -0.32 8.92
CA PRO A 266 16.45 -0.96 7.63
C PRO A 266 16.45 -2.49 7.76
N VAL A 267 15.53 -3.15 7.05
CA VAL A 267 15.47 -4.61 6.93
C VAL A 267 16.32 -5.06 5.75
N THR A 268 16.14 -4.42 4.60
CA THR A 268 16.88 -4.72 3.37
C THR A 268 16.97 -3.50 2.47
N ARG A 269 17.91 -3.55 1.52
CA ARG A 269 18.03 -2.53 0.48
C ARG A 269 18.62 -3.10 -0.80
N ILE A 270 18.23 -2.51 -1.92
CA ILE A 270 18.77 -2.78 -3.25
C ILE A 270 18.99 -1.47 -3.99
N ASP A 271 19.72 -1.50 -5.11
CA ASP A 271 19.98 -0.31 -5.91
C ASP A 271 18.69 0.29 -6.48
N TRP A 272 18.58 1.62 -6.39
CA TRP A 272 17.55 2.39 -7.08
C TRP A 272 17.83 2.41 -8.61
N PRO A 273 16.82 2.45 -9.49
CA PRO A 273 17.03 2.56 -10.93
C PRO A 273 18.04 3.64 -11.32
N SER A 274 19.07 3.28 -12.09
CA SER A 274 20.21 4.17 -12.36
C SER A 274 19.81 5.50 -13.01
N ARG A 275 20.44 6.60 -12.57
CA ARG A 275 20.32 7.92 -13.20
C ARG A 275 21.17 8.08 -14.47
N LYS A 276 22.17 7.20 -14.69
CA LYS A 276 23.15 7.34 -15.79
C LYS A 276 22.50 7.55 -17.16
N PRO A 277 21.42 6.83 -17.55
CA PRO A 277 20.82 6.99 -18.87
C PRO A 277 20.17 8.36 -19.13
N PHE A 278 19.97 9.18 -18.10
CA PHE A 278 19.39 10.52 -18.21
C PHE A 278 20.43 11.61 -18.51
N TYR A 279 21.71 11.29 -18.36
CA TYR A 279 22.80 12.20 -18.68
C TYR A 279 23.41 11.78 -20.01
N ASP A 280 23.63 12.76 -20.89
CA ASP A 280 24.47 12.54 -22.05
C ASP A 280 25.96 12.49 -21.65
N ARG A 281 26.84 12.22 -22.62
CA ARG A 281 28.30 12.19 -22.39
C ARG A 281 28.89 13.53 -21.92
N HIS A 282 28.10 14.61 -21.92
CA HIS A 282 28.51 15.96 -21.56
C HIS A 282 27.92 16.43 -20.21
N GLY A 283 27.11 15.60 -19.54
CA GLY A 283 26.58 15.89 -18.20
C GLY A 283 25.54 17.02 -18.19
N ASP A 284 24.66 17.09 -19.20
CA ASP A 284 23.67 18.16 -19.34
C ASP A 284 22.85 18.42 -18.06
N ARG A 285 22.64 19.71 -17.75
CA ARG A 285 21.79 20.20 -16.65
C ARG A 285 20.34 19.72 -16.77
N ALA A 286 19.83 19.50 -18.00
CA ALA A 286 18.50 18.92 -18.17
C ALA A 286 18.43 17.48 -17.61
N GLY A 287 19.54 16.74 -17.66
CA GLY A 287 19.65 15.38 -17.11
C GLY A 287 19.40 15.32 -15.60
N TYR A 288 19.80 16.35 -14.85
CA TYR A 288 19.46 16.44 -13.43
C TYR A 288 17.96 16.55 -13.22
N ASN A 289 17.29 17.43 -13.98
CA ASN A 289 15.85 17.62 -13.87
C ASN A 289 15.06 16.32 -14.13
N TYR A 290 15.47 15.57 -15.16
CA TYR A 290 14.78 14.35 -15.58
C TYR A 290 15.10 13.13 -14.71
N SER A 291 16.36 12.96 -14.30
CA SER A 291 16.76 11.85 -13.40
C SER A 291 16.22 11.99 -11.97
N SER A 292 15.91 13.22 -11.56
CA SER A 292 15.40 13.50 -10.21
C SER A 292 13.90 13.29 -10.06
N ARG A 293 13.21 12.74 -11.07
CA ARG A 293 11.78 12.38 -10.98
C ARG A 293 11.68 10.92 -10.55
N ASN A 294 11.26 10.67 -9.32
CA ASN A 294 11.19 9.33 -8.73
C ASN A 294 9.81 9.10 -8.14
N GLN A 295 9.26 7.90 -8.34
CA GLN A 295 7.95 7.50 -7.80
C GLN A 295 8.03 6.10 -7.20
N LEU A 296 7.12 5.84 -6.26
CA LEU A 296 6.82 4.52 -5.73
C LEU A 296 5.32 4.30 -5.81
N GLY A 297 4.93 3.06 -6.07
CA GLY A 297 3.54 2.61 -6.05
C GLY A 297 3.44 1.17 -5.57
N VAL A 298 2.21 0.72 -5.32
CA VAL A 298 1.89 -0.65 -4.94
C VAL A 298 0.92 -1.21 -5.99
N ALA A 299 1.14 -2.44 -6.44
CA ALA A 299 0.28 -3.11 -7.40
C ALA A 299 0.20 -4.61 -7.10
N TYR A 300 -0.93 -5.24 -7.41
CA TYR A 300 -1.11 -6.69 -7.22
C TYR A 300 -0.93 -7.38 -8.56
N LEU A 301 0.34 -7.51 -8.98
CA LEU A 301 0.68 -7.96 -10.35
C LEU A 301 0.35 -9.43 -10.63
N ASP A 302 0.16 -10.22 -9.57
CA ASP A 302 -0.27 -11.62 -9.64
C ASP A 302 -1.71 -11.81 -9.11
N GLY A 303 -2.43 -10.70 -8.94
CA GLY A 303 -3.76 -10.60 -8.34
C GLY A 303 -3.85 -10.92 -6.84
N ARG A 304 -2.74 -11.28 -6.20
CA ARG A 304 -2.74 -11.85 -4.84
C ARG A 304 -1.87 -11.08 -3.87
N HIS A 305 -0.64 -10.78 -4.24
CA HIS A 305 0.36 -10.21 -3.35
C HIS A 305 0.72 -8.78 -3.77
N PRO A 306 0.99 -7.90 -2.81
CA PRO A 306 1.49 -6.57 -3.10
C PRO A 306 2.89 -6.63 -3.70
N HIS A 307 3.07 -5.91 -4.78
CA HIS A 307 4.34 -5.66 -5.44
C HIS A 307 4.68 -4.19 -5.33
N LEU A 308 5.94 -3.90 -5.07
CA LEU A 308 6.44 -2.55 -5.06
C LEU A 308 6.86 -2.14 -6.47
N ILE A 309 6.28 -1.05 -6.97
CA ILE A 309 6.59 -0.47 -8.27
C ILE A 309 7.52 0.73 -8.07
N VAL A 310 8.71 0.67 -8.67
CA VAL A 310 9.77 1.67 -8.53
C VAL A 310 10.00 2.35 -9.87
N GLU A 311 9.79 3.67 -9.91
CA GLU A 311 9.93 4.45 -11.14
C GLU A 311 11.00 5.52 -11.02
N ARG A 312 11.77 5.68 -12.11
CA ARG A 312 12.57 6.88 -12.37
C ARG A 312 12.24 7.45 -13.76
N GLY A 313 12.00 8.75 -13.80
CA GLY A 313 11.71 9.52 -15.01
C GLY A 313 10.21 9.70 -15.27
N THR A 314 9.86 10.81 -15.92
CA THR A 314 8.46 11.19 -16.20
C THR A 314 8.32 11.86 -17.57
N TYR A 315 9.21 12.79 -17.90
CA TYR A 315 9.10 13.66 -19.08
C TYR A 315 9.77 13.12 -20.36
N SER A 316 10.63 12.11 -20.26
CA SER A 316 11.36 11.55 -21.39
C SER A 316 11.55 10.05 -21.23
N LEU A 317 12.73 9.61 -20.80
CA LEU A 317 13.01 8.25 -20.37
C LEU A 317 12.15 7.95 -19.14
N ILE A 318 11.50 6.79 -19.15
CA ILE A 318 10.78 6.24 -18.01
C ILE A 318 11.34 4.84 -17.80
N VAL A 319 11.74 4.57 -16.56
CA VAL A 319 12.24 3.27 -16.13
C VAL A 319 11.36 2.81 -14.97
N VAL A 320 10.74 1.65 -15.11
CA VAL A 320 9.90 1.05 -14.07
C VAL A 320 10.44 -0.34 -13.74
N VAL A 321 10.53 -0.65 -12.46
CA VAL A 321 10.95 -1.95 -11.96
C VAL A 321 9.99 -2.40 -10.89
N ALA A 322 9.50 -3.63 -10.99
CA ALA A 322 8.66 -4.23 -9.96
C ALA A 322 9.47 -5.17 -9.07
N TYR A 323 9.21 -5.12 -7.77
CA TYR A 323 9.82 -5.99 -6.78
C TYR A 323 8.77 -6.65 -5.90
N ARG A 324 9.08 -7.86 -5.44
CA ARG A 324 8.38 -8.53 -4.35
C ARG A 324 9.28 -8.58 -3.13
N PHE A 325 8.73 -8.27 -1.96
CA PHE A 325 9.42 -8.43 -0.67
C PHE A 325 8.95 -9.75 -0.04
N ASP A 326 9.87 -10.50 0.57
CA ASP A 326 9.59 -11.79 1.23
C ASP A 326 9.85 -11.76 2.75
N GLY A 327 9.84 -10.56 3.34
CA GLY A 327 10.19 -10.32 4.75
C GLY A 327 11.69 -10.19 5.01
N LYS A 328 12.53 -10.51 4.03
CA LYS A 328 14.00 -10.45 4.19
C LYS A 328 14.71 -9.76 3.04
N GLN A 329 14.24 -9.97 1.81
CA GLN A 329 14.89 -9.45 0.61
C GLN A 329 13.89 -9.03 -0.45
N LEU A 330 14.32 -8.09 -1.29
CA LEU A 330 13.58 -7.67 -2.48
C LEU A 330 14.03 -8.51 -3.68
N ARG A 331 13.07 -9.08 -4.40
CA ARG A 331 13.31 -9.83 -5.64
C ARG A 331 12.68 -9.10 -6.81
N GLN A 332 13.45 -8.84 -7.85
CA GLN A 332 12.93 -8.23 -9.07
C GLN A 332 11.97 -9.19 -9.76
N VAL A 333 10.77 -8.70 -10.08
CA VAL A 333 9.75 -9.45 -10.83
C VAL A 333 9.84 -9.13 -12.32
N TRP A 334 9.86 -7.85 -12.67
CA TRP A 334 10.08 -7.40 -14.04
C TRP A 334 10.73 -6.03 -14.08
N ARG A 335 11.25 -5.68 -15.26
CA ARG A 335 11.81 -4.36 -15.58
C ARG A 335 11.32 -3.92 -16.95
N TRP A 336 10.91 -2.66 -17.04
CA TRP A 336 10.52 -2.02 -18.28
C TRP A 336 11.18 -0.64 -18.41
N ASP A 337 11.52 -0.27 -19.64
CA ASP A 337 11.90 1.10 -19.99
C ASP A 337 11.50 1.41 -21.43
N ASN A 338 11.33 2.71 -21.73
CA ASN A 338 10.95 3.18 -23.05
C ASN A 338 12.14 3.52 -23.96
N THR A 339 13.37 3.09 -23.63
CA THR A 339 14.60 3.51 -24.36
C THR A 339 14.59 3.09 -25.83
N LYS A 340 14.00 1.93 -26.14
CA LYS A 340 13.89 1.39 -27.51
C LYS A 340 12.54 1.68 -28.17
N LEU A 341 11.69 2.47 -27.52
CA LEU A 341 10.33 2.74 -27.98
C LEU A 341 10.23 4.10 -28.70
N GLY A 342 9.31 4.19 -29.65
CA GLY A 342 9.05 5.42 -30.39
C GLY A 342 8.46 6.55 -29.52
N ARG A 343 8.41 7.76 -30.09
CA ARG A 343 8.02 9.00 -29.40
C ARG A 343 6.69 8.93 -28.63
N ARG A 344 5.73 8.12 -29.08
CA ARG A 344 4.43 7.94 -28.41
C ARG A 344 4.52 7.42 -26.96
N TRP A 345 5.64 6.79 -26.60
CA TRP A 345 5.88 6.24 -25.26
C TRP A 345 6.79 7.13 -24.39
N GLN A 346 7.28 8.25 -24.93
CA GLN A 346 8.14 9.18 -24.21
C GLN A 346 7.31 10.30 -23.58
N GLY A 347 7.65 10.69 -22.36
CA GLY A 347 6.99 11.81 -21.68
C GLY A 347 5.51 11.60 -21.36
N GLN A 348 5.06 10.34 -21.30
CA GLN A 348 3.67 9.98 -20.97
C GLN A 348 3.44 9.88 -19.45
N GLY A 349 4.49 10.00 -18.63
CA GLY A 349 4.39 9.87 -17.19
C GLY A 349 3.58 11.02 -16.57
N ALA A 350 2.86 10.70 -15.51
CA ALA A 350 2.16 11.67 -14.69
C ALA A 350 2.94 11.99 -13.40
N HIS A 351 2.47 12.98 -12.67
CA HIS A 351 3.01 13.40 -11.38
C HIS A 351 2.50 12.53 -10.20
N TRP A 352 2.05 11.32 -10.53
CA TRP A 352 1.45 10.32 -9.65
C TRP A 352 1.48 8.96 -10.36
N MET A 353 1.31 7.90 -9.57
CA MET A 353 1.14 6.54 -10.03
C MET A 353 -0.13 5.97 -9.41
N HIS A 354 -0.86 5.18 -10.19
CA HIS A 354 -2.05 4.47 -9.72
C HIS A 354 -2.09 3.10 -10.38
N SER A 355 -2.52 2.13 -9.61
CA SER A 355 -2.60 0.74 -10.01
C SER A 355 -4.05 0.32 -9.88
N ALA A 356 -4.59 -0.28 -10.94
CA ALA A 356 -5.92 -0.85 -10.99
C ALA A 356 -5.89 -2.04 -11.94
N ASP A 357 -6.74 -3.03 -11.68
CA ASP A 357 -7.15 -4.00 -12.69
C ASP A 357 -8.00 -3.25 -13.73
N VAL A 358 -7.54 -3.22 -14.98
CA VAL A 358 -8.16 -2.43 -16.07
C VAL A 358 -8.71 -3.31 -17.19
N ASP A 359 -8.43 -4.61 -17.17
CA ASP A 359 -8.89 -5.58 -18.19
C ASP A 359 -9.59 -6.81 -17.59
N GLY A 360 -9.71 -6.89 -16.28
CA GLY A 360 -10.51 -7.88 -15.56
C GLY A 360 -9.80 -9.21 -15.36
N ASP A 361 -8.46 -9.25 -15.41
CA ASP A 361 -7.69 -10.49 -15.27
C ASP A 361 -7.31 -10.84 -13.81
N GLY A 362 -7.62 -9.94 -12.88
CA GLY A 362 -7.42 -10.11 -11.43
C GLY A 362 -6.49 -9.05 -10.86
#